data_AF-A0A2D0JZ61-F1
#
_entry.id   AF-A0A2D0JZ61-F1
#
_cell.length_a   1.000
_cell.length_b   1.000
_cell.length_c   1.000
_cell.angle_alpha   90.00
_cell.angle_beta   90.00
_cell.angle_gamma   90.00
#
_symmetry.space_group_name_H-M   'P 1'
#
loop_
_entity.id
_entity.type
_entity.pdbx_description
1 polymer ?
#
loop_
_entity_poly.entity_id
_entity_poly.type
_entity_poly.pdbx_seq_one_letter_code
_entity_poly.pdbx_strand_id
1 'polypeptide(L)'
;MKSLLITFLVSCLLVGCVNGRLRVGTPPVNGIVSAVESKYSERPSSMVSAGAIVTLHTDTDVFQYLEKYCQDKKAIFENPIPWIGWCVTQDMYPLFIFHGDPVGGMSIKEKSTNAEDNDWVDYTKKYFGILWYTHKFGVPL
;
A
#
# COMPACT_ATOMS: atom_id res chain seq x y z
N MET A 1 5.29 -29.30 -34.94
CA MET A 1 6.05 -28.38 -34.05
C MET A 1 5.36 -27.04 -33.74
N LYS A 2 4.24 -26.66 -34.37
CA LYS A 2 3.51 -25.41 -34.03
C LYS A 2 2.56 -25.53 -32.82
N SER A 3 2.14 -26.75 -32.47
CA SER A 3 1.13 -27.00 -31.42
C SER A 3 1.66 -26.79 -29.99
N LEU A 4 2.90 -27.22 -29.72
CA LEU A 4 3.51 -27.15 -28.37
C LEU A 4 3.80 -25.73 -27.88
N LEU A 5 4.10 -24.79 -28.79
CA LEU A 5 4.36 -23.40 -28.45
C LEU A 5 3.10 -22.66 -27.99
N ILE A 6 1.94 -23.00 -28.57
CA ILE A 6 0.65 -22.39 -28.22
C ILE A 6 0.20 -22.89 -26.85
N THR A 7 0.40 -24.18 -26.55
CA THR A 7 0.04 -24.74 -25.23
C THR A 7 0.87 -24.12 -24.11
N PHE A 8 2.17 -23.87 -24.34
CA PHE A 8 3.04 -23.23 -23.35
C PHE A 8 2.66 -21.76 -23.09
N LEU A 9 2.34 -20.99 -24.16
CA LEU A 9 1.91 -19.60 -24.03
C LEU A 9 0.56 -19.47 -23.30
N VAL A 10 -0.39 -20.36 -23.59
CA VAL A 10 -1.70 -20.41 -22.92
C VAL A 10 -1.56 -20.84 -21.46
N SER A 11 -0.62 -21.74 -21.16
CA SER A 11 -0.31 -22.14 -19.77
C SER A 11 0.28 -20.99 -18.96
N CYS A 12 1.22 -20.20 -19.52
CA CYS A 12 1.77 -19.03 -18.85
C CYS A 12 0.72 -17.92 -18.63
N LEU A 13 -0.20 -17.73 -19.59
CA LEU A 13 -1.33 -16.79 -19.45
C LEU A 13 -2.34 -17.25 -18.40
N LEU A 14 -2.61 -18.56 -18.31
CA LEU A 14 -3.53 -19.09 -17.32
C LEU A 14 -2.94 -19.08 -15.90
N VAL A 15 -1.64 -19.37 -15.73
CA VAL A 15 -0.98 -19.32 -14.40
C VAL A 15 -0.95 -17.89 -13.84
N GLY A 16 -0.87 -16.86 -14.70
CA GLY A 16 -1.03 -15.46 -14.30
C GLY A 16 -2.47 -15.09 -13.87
N CYS A 17 -3.46 -15.87 -14.28
CA CYS A 17 -4.88 -15.65 -13.97
C CYS A 17 -5.42 -16.47 -12.79
N VAL A 18 -4.73 -17.53 -12.32
CA VAL A 18 -5.29 -18.41 -11.27
C VAL A 18 -5.39 -17.74 -9.89
N ASN A 19 -4.71 -16.60 -9.66
CA ASN A 19 -4.77 -15.89 -8.37
C ASN A 19 -5.41 -14.50 -8.43
N GLY A 20 -5.87 -14.01 -9.58
CA GLY A 20 -6.60 -12.73 -9.68
C GLY A 20 -5.85 -11.46 -9.23
N ARG A 21 -4.58 -11.56 -8.83
CA ARG A 21 -3.76 -10.43 -8.38
C ARG A 21 -3.04 -9.85 -9.58
N LEU A 22 -3.63 -8.83 -10.20
CA LEU A 22 -2.85 -7.91 -11.02
C LEU A 22 -1.75 -7.35 -10.10
N ARG A 23 -0.50 -7.74 -10.34
CA ARG A 23 0.67 -7.29 -9.59
C ARG A 23 1.55 -6.47 -10.51
N VAL A 24 1.61 -5.18 -10.26
CA VAL A 24 2.54 -4.26 -10.90
C VAL A 24 3.34 -3.59 -9.79
N GLY A 25 4.67 -3.73 -9.80
CA GLY A 25 5.62 -3.25 -8.77
C GLY A 25 5.95 -4.23 -7.64
N THR A 26 6.88 -3.84 -6.76
CA THR A 26 7.45 -4.70 -5.71
C THR A 26 7.45 -4.00 -4.35
N PRO A 27 6.62 -4.44 -3.38
CA PRO A 27 6.62 -3.90 -2.03
C PRO A 27 7.89 -4.32 -1.27
N PRO A 28 8.37 -3.52 -0.29
CA PRO A 28 9.44 -3.95 0.60
C PRO A 28 9.06 -5.23 1.35
N VAL A 29 10.00 -6.17 1.48
CA VAL A 29 9.77 -7.47 2.15
C VAL A 29 9.25 -7.30 3.59
N ASN A 30 9.71 -6.26 4.28
CA ASN A 30 9.29 -5.92 5.65
C ASN A 30 8.34 -4.72 5.71
N GLY A 31 7.75 -4.32 4.57
CA GLY A 31 6.78 -3.24 4.43
C GLY A 31 5.37 -3.64 4.87
N ILE A 32 4.45 -2.67 4.92
CA ILE A 32 3.07 -2.90 5.36
C ILE A 32 2.30 -3.72 4.34
N VAL A 33 2.54 -3.53 3.03
CA VAL A 33 1.79 -4.27 1.99
C VAL A 33 2.14 -5.76 2.08
N SER A 34 3.42 -6.08 2.15
CA SER A 34 3.89 -7.47 2.34
C SER A 34 3.34 -8.08 3.63
N ALA A 35 3.27 -7.31 4.72
CA ALA A 35 2.76 -7.76 6.00
C ALA A 35 1.25 -8.06 5.96
N VAL A 36 0.46 -7.19 5.33
CA VAL A 36 -0.99 -7.38 5.15
C VAL A 36 -1.27 -8.57 4.23
N GLU A 37 -0.59 -8.68 3.09
CA GLU A 37 -0.75 -9.82 2.18
C GLU A 37 -0.40 -11.16 2.85
N SER A 38 0.60 -11.17 3.74
CA SER A 38 0.97 -12.37 4.50
C SER A 38 -0.03 -12.71 5.60
N LYS A 39 -0.61 -11.71 6.25
CA LYS A 39 -1.57 -11.90 7.36
C LYS A 39 -2.94 -12.34 6.87
N TYR A 40 -3.37 -11.83 5.72
CA TYR A 40 -4.70 -12.02 5.14
C TYR A 40 -4.61 -12.69 3.77
N SER A 41 -3.87 -13.80 3.71
CA SER A 41 -3.55 -14.50 2.46
C SER A 41 -4.77 -14.99 1.67
N GLU A 42 -5.86 -15.28 2.39
CA GLU A 42 -7.13 -15.82 1.91
C GLU A 42 -8.09 -14.75 1.36
N ARG A 43 -7.78 -13.46 1.55
CA ARG A 43 -8.65 -12.36 1.15
C ARG A 43 -8.27 -11.81 -0.23
N PRO A 44 -9.25 -11.43 -1.06
CA PRO A 44 -8.97 -10.80 -2.33
C PRO A 44 -8.38 -9.41 -2.08
N SER A 45 -7.14 -9.22 -2.49
CA SER A 45 -6.49 -7.91 -2.53
C SER A 45 -5.78 -7.73 -3.86
N SER A 46 -5.69 -6.49 -4.33
CA SER A 46 -5.03 -6.16 -5.60
C SER A 46 -3.93 -5.15 -5.38
N MET A 47 -2.86 -5.24 -6.18
CA MET A 47 -1.66 -4.42 -5.98
C MET A 47 -1.28 -3.66 -7.25
N VAL A 48 -1.21 -2.33 -7.15
CA VAL A 48 -0.84 -1.44 -8.25
C VAL A 48 0.32 -0.55 -7.83
N SER A 49 1.36 -0.46 -8.66
CA SER A 49 2.51 0.41 -8.42
C SER A 49 2.66 1.47 -9.49
N ALA A 50 3.19 2.61 -9.07
CA ALA A 50 3.63 3.69 -9.95
C ALA A 50 4.89 4.31 -9.36
N GLY A 51 6.02 4.19 -10.05
CA GLY A 51 7.30 4.85 -9.73
C GLY A 51 7.67 4.84 -8.25
N ALA A 52 7.25 5.88 -7.54
CA ALA A 52 7.50 6.08 -6.11
C ALA A 52 6.76 5.11 -5.17
N ILE A 53 5.69 4.46 -5.61
CA ILE A 53 4.74 3.80 -4.69
C ILE A 53 4.29 2.41 -5.09
N VAL A 54 3.86 1.64 -4.10
CA VAL A 54 3.03 0.44 -4.21
C VAL A 54 1.72 0.71 -3.49
N THR A 55 0.60 0.32 -4.10
CA THR A 55 -0.76 0.45 -3.54
C THR A 55 -1.36 -0.94 -3.39
N LEU A 56 -1.87 -1.28 -2.21
CA LEU A 56 -2.68 -2.46 -1.93
C LEU A 56 -4.13 -2.04 -1.70
N HIS A 57 -5.06 -2.63 -2.44
CA HIS A 57 -6.50 -2.48 -2.25
C HIS A 57 -7.04 -3.67 -1.46
N THR A 58 -7.74 -3.42 -0.35
CA THR A 58 -8.20 -4.43 0.62
C THR A 58 -9.46 -3.96 1.37
N ASP A 59 -10.08 -4.83 2.15
CA ASP A 59 -11.21 -4.50 3.03
C ASP A 59 -10.80 -3.61 4.22
N THR A 60 -11.75 -2.92 4.84
CA THR A 60 -11.50 -1.94 5.92
C THR A 60 -11.16 -2.56 7.28
N ASP A 61 -11.42 -3.85 7.48
CA ASP A 61 -11.18 -4.54 8.74
C ASP A 61 -9.69 -4.79 9.04
N VAL A 62 -8.81 -4.48 8.08
CA VAL A 62 -7.35 -4.42 8.28
C VAL A 62 -6.91 -3.21 9.11
N PHE A 63 -7.78 -2.23 9.37
CA PHE A 63 -7.42 -0.97 10.05
C PHE A 63 -6.71 -1.19 11.40
N GLN A 64 -7.24 -2.08 12.24
CA GLN A 64 -6.63 -2.41 13.54
C GLN A 64 -5.23 -3.02 13.38
N TYR A 65 -5.00 -3.77 12.29
CA TYR A 65 -3.69 -4.31 11.97
C TYR A 65 -2.71 -3.20 11.56
N LEU A 66 -3.15 -2.20 10.80
CA LEU A 66 -2.33 -1.03 10.43
C LEU A 66 -1.88 -0.24 11.66
N GLU A 67 -2.82 0.03 12.58
CA GLU A 67 -2.52 0.74 13.82
C GLU A 67 -1.48 -0.02 14.64
N LYS A 68 -1.70 -1.33 14.85
CA LYS A 68 -0.76 -2.18 15.57
C LYS A 68 0.62 -2.24 14.90
N TYR A 69 0.66 -2.40 13.58
CA TYR A 69 1.91 -2.42 12.83
C TYR A 69 2.69 -1.11 13.04
N CYS A 70 2.00 0.04 13.01
CA CYS A 70 2.63 1.34 13.23
C CYS A 70 3.22 1.48 14.64
N GLN A 71 2.48 1.04 15.66
CA GLN A 71 2.94 1.00 17.05
C GLN A 71 4.17 0.09 17.22
N ASP A 72 4.16 -1.09 16.60
CA ASP A 72 5.28 -2.04 16.64
C ASP A 72 6.55 -1.45 15.98
N LYS A 73 6.39 -0.54 15.02
CA LYS A 73 7.49 0.25 14.42
C LYS A 73 7.93 1.46 15.25
N LYS A 74 7.32 1.70 16.43
CA LYS A 74 7.52 2.89 17.26
C LYS A 74 7.27 4.20 16.50
N ALA A 75 6.33 4.15 15.56
CA ALA A 75 5.90 5.28 14.74
C ALA A 75 4.57 5.83 15.23
N ILE A 76 4.17 6.98 14.69
CA ILE A 76 2.94 7.69 15.03
C ILE A 76 1.88 7.32 14.00
N PHE A 77 0.74 6.81 14.47
CA PHE A 77 -0.42 6.54 13.64
C PHE A 77 -1.39 7.71 13.75
N GLU A 78 -1.67 8.39 12.63
CA GLU A 78 -2.59 9.53 12.60
C GLU A 78 -3.68 9.30 11.56
N ASN A 79 -4.92 9.63 11.92
CA ASN A 79 -6.08 9.54 11.04
C ASN A 79 -6.92 10.82 11.16
N PRO A 80 -6.42 11.97 10.66
CA PRO A 80 -7.01 13.28 10.93
C PRO A 80 -8.41 13.45 10.31
N ILE A 81 -8.78 12.64 9.32
CA ILE A 81 -10.15 12.58 8.81
C ILE A 81 -10.57 11.12 8.55
N PRO A 82 -11.87 10.78 8.54
CA PRO A 82 -12.35 9.39 8.62
C PRO A 82 -11.89 8.43 7.51
N TRP A 83 -11.34 8.95 6.42
CA TRP A 83 -11.02 8.20 5.20
C TRP A 83 -9.57 8.34 4.75
N ILE A 84 -8.69 8.94 5.55
CA ILE A 84 -7.28 9.07 5.20
C ILE A 84 -6.42 9.29 6.45
N GLY A 85 -5.35 8.53 6.51
CA GLY A 85 -4.35 8.65 7.56
C GLY A 85 -3.03 8.06 7.11
N TRP A 86 -2.08 8.04 8.04
CA TRP A 86 -0.74 7.52 7.79
C TRP A 86 -0.12 6.96 9.05
N CYS A 87 0.93 6.17 8.83
CA CYS A 87 1.93 5.88 9.82
C CYS A 87 3.20 6.66 9.47
N VAL A 88 3.69 7.48 10.39
CA VAL A 88 4.81 8.38 10.17
C VAL A 88 5.81 8.27 11.32
N THR A 89 7.10 8.30 11.01
CA THR A 89 8.15 8.31 12.03
C THR A 89 8.24 9.67 12.74
N GLN A 90 8.98 9.75 13.85
CA GLN A 90 9.17 11.01 14.60
C GLN A 90 9.91 12.09 13.77
N ASP A 91 10.75 11.66 12.83
CA ASP A 91 11.49 12.48 11.87
C ASP A 91 10.69 12.77 10.59
N MET A 92 9.36 12.57 10.61
CA MET A 92 8.45 12.91 9.52
C MET A 92 8.65 12.10 8.23
N TYR A 93 9.17 10.87 8.35
CA TYR A 93 9.22 9.95 7.22
C TYR A 93 7.95 9.08 7.20
N PRO A 94 7.13 9.14 6.13
CA PRO A 94 5.92 8.32 6.05
C PRO A 94 6.28 6.86 5.84
N LEU A 95 5.89 5.97 6.74
CA LEU A 95 6.03 4.53 6.55
C LEU A 95 4.97 4.00 5.58
N PHE A 96 3.73 4.47 5.73
CA PHE A 96 2.65 4.21 4.78
C PHE A 96 1.52 5.22 4.94
N ILE A 97 0.69 5.34 3.91
CA ILE A 97 -0.56 6.10 3.89
C ILE A 97 -1.69 5.13 3.66
N PHE A 98 -2.82 5.31 4.34
CA PHE A 98 -4.05 4.58 4.02
C PHE A 98 -5.15 5.58 3.69
N HIS A 99 -6.04 5.21 2.77
CA HIS A 99 -7.22 6.01 2.46
C HIS A 99 -8.39 5.15 1.96
N GLY A 100 -9.60 5.71 1.98
CA GLY A 100 -10.78 5.07 1.42
C GLY A 100 -10.61 4.80 -0.07
N ASP A 101 -11.02 3.61 -0.49
CA ASP A 101 -11.10 3.23 -1.89
C ASP A 101 -12.47 3.67 -2.46
N PRO A 102 -12.52 4.24 -3.68
CA PRO A 102 -13.79 4.58 -4.35
C PRO A 102 -14.83 3.45 -4.41
N VAL A 103 -14.44 2.18 -4.33
CA VAL A 103 -15.37 1.04 -4.33
C VAL A 103 -15.79 0.54 -2.94
N GLY A 104 -15.48 1.28 -1.87
CA GLY A 104 -15.91 0.96 -0.50
C GLY A 104 -14.91 0.16 0.34
N GLY A 105 -13.70 -0.03 -0.16
CA GLY A 105 -12.58 -0.64 0.57
C GLY A 105 -11.59 0.37 1.13
N MET A 106 -10.35 -0.09 1.34
CA MET A 106 -9.20 0.69 1.79
C MET A 106 -8.02 0.48 0.83
N SER A 107 -7.37 1.57 0.47
CA SER A 107 -6.10 1.59 -0.22
C SER A 107 -4.97 1.86 0.77
N ILE A 108 -3.92 1.03 0.76
CA ILE A 108 -2.69 1.23 1.52
C ILE A 108 -1.57 1.52 0.54
N LYS A 109 -0.86 2.64 0.73
CA LYS A 109 0.26 3.07 -0.10
C LYS A 109 1.54 3.06 0.72
N GLU A 110 2.60 2.47 0.16
CA GLU A 110 3.95 2.53 0.71
C GLU A 110 4.98 2.81 -0.37
N LYS A 111 6.20 3.17 0.03
CA LYS A 111 7.30 3.37 -0.90
C LYS A 111 7.61 2.08 -1.68
N SER A 112 7.76 2.19 -2.98
CA SER A 112 8.23 1.07 -3.80
C SER A 112 9.71 0.77 -3.57
N THR A 113 10.13 -0.49 -3.69
CA THR A 113 11.54 -0.90 -3.50
C THR A 113 12.51 -0.26 -4.50
N ASN A 114 12.02 0.15 -5.67
CA ASN A 114 12.79 0.83 -6.72
C ASN A 114 12.71 2.35 -6.65
N ALA A 115 12.14 2.92 -5.59
CA ALA A 115 11.99 4.36 -5.42
C ALA A 115 12.96 4.93 -4.37
N GLU A 116 13.46 6.13 -4.67
CA GLU A 116 14.22 6.93 -3.71
C GLU A 116 13.31 7.47 -2.60
N ASP A 117 13.89 7.70 -1.43
CA ASP A 117 13.13 8.22 -0.27
C ASP A 117 12.53 9.60 -0.57
N ASN A 118 13.27 10.46 -1.27
CA ASN A 118 12.79 11.79 -1.65
C ASN A 118 11.60 11.74 -2.60
N ASP A 119 11.60 10.80 -3.56
CA ASP A 119 10.48 10.64 -4.51
C ASP A 119 9.19 10.26 -3.77
N TRP A 120 9.31 9.39 -2.76
CA TRP A 120 8.19 9.02 -1.90
C TRP A 120 7.71 10.18 -1.05
N VAL A 121 8.62 10.88 -0.37
CA VAL A 121 8.26 12.03 0.47
C VAL A 121 7.59 13.12 -0.37
N ASP A 122 8.13 13.45 -1.54
CA ASP A 122 7.56 14.47 -2.44
C ASP A 122 6.21 14.03 -3.00
N TYR A 123 6.05 12.75 -3.32
CA TYR A 123 4.75 12.17 -3.68
C TYR A 123 3.73 12.37 -2.56
N THR A 124 4.07 12.04 -1.30
CA THR A 124 3.13 12.20 -0.18
C THR A 124 2.77 13.66 0.07
N LYS A 125 3.71 14.59 -0.04
CA LYS A 125 3.41 16.04 0.09
C LYS A 125 2.48 16.51 -1.01
N LYS A 126 2.69 16.05 -2.25
CA LYS A 126 1.91 16.46 -3.42
C LYS A 126 0.48 15.94 -3.38
N TYR A 127 0.27 14.68 -3.03
CA TYR A 127 -1.05 14.03 -3.14
C TYR A 127 -1.78 13.88 -1.80
N PHE A 128 -1.06 13.98 -0.70
CA PHE A 128 -1.57 13.80 0.66
C PHE A 128 -1.20 14.97 1.57
N GLY A 129 -1.13 16.18 0.99
CA GLY A 129 -0.70 17.38 1.69
C GLY A 129 -1.47 17.66 2.99
N ILE A 130 -2.75 17.28 3.07
CA ILE A 130 -3.56 17.44 4.28
C ILE A 130 -2.92 16.81 5.53
N LEU A 131 -2.30 15.63 5.38
CA LEU A 131 -1.61 14.93 6.48
C LEU A 131 -0.40 15.73 6.98
N TRP A 132 0.33 16.34 6.06
CA TRP A 132 1.48 17.20 6.37
C TRP A 132 1.07 18.52 7.03
N TYR A 133 -0.11 19.06 6.69
CA TYR A 133 -0.64 20.27 7.32
C TYR A 133 -1.13 19.98 8.75
N THR A 134 -1.95 18.95 8.94
CA THR A 134 -2.52 18.64 10.27
C THR A 134 -1.45 18.28 11.30
N HIS A 135 -0.41 17.52 10.90
CA HIS A 135 0.69 17.17 11.79
C HIS A 135 1.43 18.41 12.33
N LYS A 136 1.74 19.39 11.46
CA LYS A 136 2.47 20.61 11.84
C LYS A 136 1.75 21.48 12.87
N PHE A 137 0.43 21.41 12.92
CA PHE A 137 -0.35 22.31 13.77
C PHE A 137 -1.04 21.58 14.93
N GLY A 138 -0.93 20.25 15.02
CA GLY A 138 -1.58 19.46 16.08
C GLY A 138 -3.09 19.69 16.17
N VAL A 139 -3.72 20.10 15.06
CA VAL A 139 -5.13 20.48 15.05
C VAL A 139 -5.96 19.22 14.75
N PRO A 140 -6.77 18.73 15.69
CA PRO A 140 -7.82 17.79 15.37
C PRO A 140 -8.88 18.55 14.55
N LEU A 141 -9.18 18.09 13.34
CA LEU A 141 -10.33 18.54 12.57
C LEU A 141 -11.63 17.98 13.17
#